data_AF-A0A2V5XFD9-F1
#
_entry.id   AF-A0A2V5XFD9-F1
#
_cell.length_a   1.000
_cell.length_b   1.000
_cell.length_c   1.000
_cell.angle_alpha   90.00
_cell.angle_beta   90.00
_cell.angle_gamma   90.00
#
_symmetry.space_group_name_H-M   'P 1'
#
loop_
_entity.id
_entity.type
_entity.pdbx_description
1 polymer ?
#
loop_
_entity_poly.entity_id
_entity_poly.type
_entity_poly.pdbx_seq_one_letter_code
_entity_poly.pdbx_strand_id
1 'polypeptide(L)'
;MHNSGKGAKWIKADRGAQLVYSEFYLMLSSARKHEVQLKKWSRAKKEALIVRDAIALKKLSRSRSPARWRHPEQLRKPTDER
;
A
#
# COMPACT_ATOMS: atom_id res chain seq x y z
N MET A 1 -26.14 -7.91 7.22
CA MET A 1 -25.38 -6.67 6.91
C MET A 1 -24.13 -6.63 7.79
N HIS A 2 -22.98 -6.13 7.32
CA HIS A 2 -21.70 -6.27 8.05
C HIS A 2 -21.70 -5.62 9.46
N ASN A 3 -22.39 -4.49 9.64
CA ASN A 3 -22.50 -3.79 10.93
C ASN A 3 -23.48 -4.46 11.92
N SER A 4 -24.23 -5.47 11.47
CA SER A 4 -25.15 -6.26 12.31
C SER A 4 -24.44 -7.41 13.03
N GLY A 5 -23.10 -7.38 13.15
CA GLY A 5 -22.31 -8.43 13.81
C GLY A 5 -22.17 -9.73 13.01
N LYS A 6 -22.66 -9.80 11.77
CA LYS A 6 -22.48 -10.93 10.84
C LYS A 6 -21.49 -10.52 9.75
N GLY A 7 -20.20 -10.46 10.13
CA GLY A 7 -19.09 -10.08 9.25
C GLY A 7 -17.75 -10.65 9.71
N ALA A 8 -16.66 -10.14 9.12
CA ALA A 8 -15.31 -10.49 9.53
C ALA A 8 -15.06 -10.14 11.01
N LYS A 9 -14.17 -10.88 11.69
CA LYS A 9 -13.82 -10.69 13.12
C LYS A 9 -13.53 -9.23 13.47
N TRP A 10 -12.86 -8.51 12.57
CA TRP A 10 -12.47 -7.10 12.77
C TRP A 10 -13.67 -6.15 12.83
N ILE A 11 -14.59 -6.24 11.87
CA ILE A 11 -15.80 -5.39 11.79
C ILE A 11 -16.84 -5.77 12.85
N LYS A 12 -16.82 -7.02 13.34
CA LYS A 12 -17.66 -7.45 14.47
C LYS A 12 -17.30 -6.70 15.76
N ALA A 13 -16.00 -6.49 16.00
CA ALA A 13 -15.52 -5.78 17.18
C ALA A 13 -15.70 -4.26 17.04
N ASP A 14 -15.40 -3.72 15.86
CA ASP A 14 -15.53 -2.30 15.54
C ASP A 14 -16.67 -2.07 14.52
N ARG A 15 -17.85 -1.72 15.04
CA ARG A 15 -19.11 -1.57 14.28
C ARG A 15 -19.25 -0.20 13.58
N GLY A 16 -18.20 0.63 13.59
CA GLY A 16 -18.18 1.98 13.00
C GLY A 16 -17.76 2.04 11.53
N ALA A 17 -17.64 0.91 10.83
CA ALA A 17 -17.13 0.89 9.46
C ALA A 17 -18.09 1.59 8.48
N GLN A 18 -17.54 2.52 7.68
CA GLN A 18 -18.23 3.24 6.61
C GLN A 18 -17.69 2.82 5.25
N LEU A 19 -18.58 2.64 4.26
CA LEU A 19 -18.20 2.36 2.87
C LEU A 19 -17.85 3.67 2.17
N VAL A 20 -16.56 3.95 2.01
CA VAL A 20 -16.05 5.17 1.35
C VAL A 20 -15.74 4.98 -0.13
N TYR A 21 -15.70 3.74 -0.61
CA TYR A 21 -15.31 3.42 -1.98
C TYR A 21 -15.91 2.10 -2.46
N SER A 22 -16.40 2.08 -3.69
CA SER A 22 -16.86 0.87 -4.37
C SER A 22 -16.58 0.95 -5.87
N GLU A 23 -16.29 -0.22 -6.46
CA GLU A 23 -16.07 -0.40 -7.89
C GLU A 23 -16.79 -1.67 -8.34
N PHE A 24 -17.26 -1.65 -9.58
CA PHE A 24 -17.90 -2.80 -10.20
C PHE A 24 -16.94 -3.50 -11.17
N TYR A 25 -16.93 -4.82 -11.11
CA TYR A 25 -16.14 -5.68 -12.00
C TYR A 25 -17.06 -6.72 -12.62
N LEU A 26 -16.88 -6.99 -13.91
CA LEU A 26 -17.68 -7.97 -14.64
C LEU A 26 -17.36 -9.42 -14.21
N MET A 27 -16.10 -9.68 -13.82
CA MET A 27 -15.64 -11.00 -13.41
C MET A 27 -15.21 -11.03 -11.94
N LEU A 28 -15.54 -12.15 -11.28
CA LEU A 28 -15.09 -12.40 -9.91
C LEU A 28 -13.55 -12.46 -9.79
N SER A 29 -12.88 -12.99 -10.82
CA SER A 29 -11.42 -13.09 -10.86
C SER A 29 -10.75 -11.72 -10.91
N SER A 30 -11.27 -10.77 -11.68
CA SER A 30 -10.76 -9.38 -11.71
C SER A 30 -10.99 -8.66 -10.38
N ALA A 31 -12.17 -8.83 -9.77
CA ALA A 31 -12.47 -8.24 -8.47
C ALA A 31 -11.49 -8.74 -7.39
N ARG A 32 -11.24 -10.06 -7.33
CA ARG A 32 -10.28 -10.65 -6.38
C ARG A 32 -8.85 -10.18 -6.61
N LYS A 33 -8.39 -10.09 -7.87
CA LYS A 33 -7.06 -9.57 -8.20
C LYS A 33 -6.90 -8.13 -7.71
N HIS A 34 -7.90 -7.29 -7.95
CA HIS A 34 -7.90 -5.90 -7.50
C HIS A 34 -7.92 -5.80 -5.97
N GLU A 35 -8.74 -6.61 -5.29
CA GLU A 35 -8.79 -6.67 -3.82
C GLU A 35 -7.42 -7.02 -3.22
N VAL A 36 -6.75 -8.04 -3.76
CA VAL A 36 -5.40 -8.44 -3.32
C VAL A 36 -4.39 -7.33 -3.54
N GLN A 37 -4.48 -6.61 -4.66
CA GLN A 37 -3.63 -5.47 -4.96
C GLN A 37 -3.83 -4.32 -3.96
N LEU A 38 -5.08 -3.93 -3.68
CA LEU A 38 -5.42 -2.86 -2.73
C LEU A 38 -5.02 -3.21 -1.29
N LYS A 39 -5.12 -4.48 -0.88
CA LYS A 39 -4.66 -4.93 0.45
C LYS A 39 -3.17 -4.68 0.67
N LYS A 40 -2.35 -4.72 -0.38
CA LYS A 40 -0.91 -4.45 -0.34
C LYS A 40 -0.56 -2.96 -0.45
N TRP A 41 -1.51 -2.09 -0.79
CA TRP A 41 -1.25 -0.66 -0.95
C TRP A 41 -1.12 0.06 0.38
N SER A 42 -0.25 1.07 0.39
CA SER A 42 -0.15 2.01 1.50
C SER A 42 -1.45 2.78 1.69
N ARG A 43 -1.66 3.32 2.90
CA ARG A 43 -2.81 4.17 3.21
C ARG A 43 -2.96 5.34 2.24
N ALA A 44 -1.87 6.08 2.00
CA ALA A 44 -1.85 7.23 1.09
C ALA A 44 -2.29 6.87 -0.34
N LYS A 45 -1.90 5.69 -0.83
CA LYS A 45 -2.27 5.23 -2.18
C LYS A 45 -3.76 4.89 -2.28
N LYS A 46 -4.32 4.31 -1.21
CA LYS A 46 -5.77 4.06 -1.13
C LYS A 46 -6.56 5.36 -0.99
N GLU A 47 -6.10 6.31 -0.20
CA GLU A 47 -6.73 7.64 -0.08
C GLU A 47 -6.75 8.37 -1.43
N ALA A 48 -5.63 8.37 -2.17
CA ALA A 48 -5.58 8.92 -3.52
C ALA A 48 -6.58 8.26 -4.47
N LEU A 49 -6.79 6.94 -4.36
CA LEU A 49 -7.81 6.22 -5.12
C LEU A 49 -9.23 6.66 -4.74
N ILE A 50 -9.52 6.80 -3.44
CA ILE A 50 -10.84 7.21 -2.92
C ILE A 50 -11.22 8.60 -3.45
N VAL A 51 -10.28 9.54 -3.46
CA VAL A 51 -10.50 10.91 -3.98
C VAL A 51 -10.35 11.02 -5.50
N ARG A 52 -10.09 9.90 -6.20
CA ARG A 52 -9.87 9.83 -7.65
C ARG A 52 -8.71 10.72 -8.16
N ASP A 53 -7.70 10.96 -7.33
CA ASP A 53 -6.50 11.72 -7.70
C ASP A 53 -5.51 10.81 -8.44
N ALA A 54 -5.61 10.79 -9.76
CA ALA A 54 -4.73 10.01 -10.63
C ALA A 54 -3.27 10.48 -10.57
N ILE A 55 -3.01 11.77 -10.31
CA ILE A 55 -1.66 12.35 -10.30
C ILE A 55 -0.92 11.85 -9.05
N ALA A 56 -1.54 12.01 -7.88
CA ALA A 56 -1.00 11.50 -6.62
C ALA A 56 -0.85 9.97 -6.66
N LEU A 57 -1.83 9.26 -7.22
CA LEU A 57 -1.78 7.81 -7.33
C LEU A 57 -0.59 7.33 -8.18
N LYS A 58 -0.34 7.99 -9.32
CA LYS A 58 0.81 7.69 -10.18
C LYS A 58 2.13 7.98 -9.49
N LYS A 59 2.23 9.11 -8.78
CA LYS A 59 3.43 9.49 -8.01
C LYS A 59 3.74 8.47 -6.90
N LEU A 60 2.73 8.07 -6.13
CA LEU A 60 2.85 7.12 -5.02
C LEU A 60 3.10 5.68 -5.48
N SER A 61 2.77 5.35 -6.74
CA SER A 61 3.00 4.03 -7.32
C SER A 61 4.45 3.79 -7.72
N ARG A 62 5.29 4.83 -7.76
CA ARG A 62 6.69 4.68 -8.14
C ARG A 62 7.43 3.91 -7.03
N SER A 63 8.06 2.80 -7.39
CA SER A 63 8.96 2.09 -6.50
C SER A 63 10.10 3.03 -6.10
N ARG A 64 10.46 3.02 -4.81
CA ARG A 64 11.74 3.57 -4.38
C ARG A 64 12.79 2.52 -4.76
N SER A 65 13.30 2.55 -6.00
CA SER A 65 14.48 1.74 -6.31
C SER A 65 15.55 2.05 -5.27
N PRO A 66 16.20 1.03 -4.66
CA PRO A 66 17.32 1.26 -3.80
C PRO A 66 18.49 1.68 -4.69
N ALA A 67 18.59 2.97 -4.97
CA ALA A 67 19.89 3.56 -5.19
C ALA A 67 20.63 3.40 -3.86
N ARG A 68 21.42 2.33 -3.74
CA ARG A 68 22.60 2.16 -2.88
C ARG A 68 22.87 0.67 -2.60
N TRP A 69 23.45 -0.01 -3.58
CA TRP A 69 24.53 -0.94 -3.25
C TRP A 69 25.76 -0.07 -2.98
N ARG A 70 25.94 0.37 -1.72
CA ARG A 70 27.19 1.03 -1.33
C ARG A 70 28.27 -0.06 -1.27
N HIS A 71 29.19 -0.03 -2.23
CA HIS A 71 30.39 -0.85 -2.24
C HIS A 71 31.19 -0.57 -0.94
N PRO A 72 31.49 -1.56 -0.09
CA PRO A 72 32.10 -1.32 1.23
C PRO A 72 33.61 -1.01 1.21
N GLU A 73 34.17 -0.56 0.09
CA GLU A 73 35.63 -0.52 -0.12
C GLU A 73 36.26 0.89 -0.09
N GLN A 74 35.79 1.78 0.78
CA GLN A 74 36.36 3.14 0.89
C GLN A 74 36.64 3.61 2.33
N LEU A 75 36.83 2.70 3.28
CA LEU A 75 37.26 3.03 4.64
C LEU A 75 38.53 2.29 5.07
N ARG A 76 39.57 2.31 4.24
CA ARG A 76 40.95 2.15 4.72
C ARG A 76 41.61 3.52 4.70
N LYS A 77 41.70 4.15 5.88
CA LYS A 77 42.58 5.31 6.08
C LYS A 77 44.02 4.80 6.15
N PRO A 78 45.01 5.50 5.55
CA PRO A 78 46.41 5.20 5.78
C PRO A 78 46.70 5.44 7.26
N THR A 79 47.15 4.42 7.98
CA THR A 79 47.82 4.59 9.26
C THR A 79 49.17 5.22 8.99
N ASP A 80 49.27 6.50 9.27
CA ASP A 80 50.53 7.23 9.39
C ASP A 80 51.06 6.96 10.81
N GLU A 81 51.98 6.02 10.93
CA GLU A 81 52.74 5.76 12.16
C GLU A 81 54.18 6.26 11.97
N ARG A 82 54.62 7.05 12.96
CA ARG A 82 55.85 7.85 13.02
C ARG A 82 57.14 7.05 12.97
#